data_AF-X0D7E9-F1
#
_entry.id   AF-X0D7E9-F1
#
_cell.length_a   1.000
_cell.length_b   1.000
_cell.length_c   1.000
_cell.angle_alpha   90.00
_cell.angle_beta   90.00
_cell.angle_gamma   90.00
#
_symmetry.space_group_name_H-M   'P 1'
#
loop_
_entity.id
_entity.type
_entity.pdbx_description
1 polymer ?
#
loop_
_entity_poly.entity_id
_entity_poly.type
_entity_poly.pdbx_seq_one_letter_code
_entity_poly.pdbx_strand_id
1 'polypeptide(L)'
;MSYLLDIKVTPPADINDSDVTDQGILQSPNRSGPTQMSVMMAKLRLFRLSTRICRHISGPSRLDQRSLHELDTEIAGEQAKWDSMYMVDGSPSILVPNGYAYWCVLQTYAHHLYLLLHRPFHHSKATSFLMTSRERCISSSIAMLSIHKQLYEAPLLQDFFWLLNGLTSLKALHAAMALNSCIQDVATAVDIGYSLDSFRAEIEALTFRMKALADRSKICSRAHQVLDRLQTHTGSGNALMTDTSTEIENLFEDWTDVREWLDTNMMDCNIDELLK
;
A
#
# COMPACT_ATOMS: atom_id res chain seq x y z
N MET A 1 13.75 5.66 20.03
CA MET A 1 14.61 5.95 18.85
C MET A 1 14.98 4.62 18.20
N SER A 2 14.63 4.39 16.92
CA SER A 2 15.00 3.14 16.24
C SER A 2 16.42 3.30 15.70
N TYR A 3 17.38 2.69 16.40
CA TYR A 3 18.81 2.66 16.05
C TYR A 3 19.08 2.11 14.64
N LEU A 4 18.11 1.38 14.06
CA LEU A 4 18.19 0.80 12.72
C LEU A 4 18.25 1.83 11.58
N LEU A 5 17.80 3.08 11.80
CA LEU A 5 17.80 4.10 10.75
C LEU A 5 19.16 4.80 10.56
N ASP A 6 20.04 4.76 11.55
CA ASP A 6 21.33 5.49 11.56
C ASP A 6 22.54 4.61 11.26
N ILE A 7 22.31 3.32 10.94
CA ILE A 7 23.37 2.38 10.59
C ILE A 7 23.94 2.78 9.22
N LYS A 8 25.13 3.40 9.24
CA LYS A 8 25.96 3.65 8.05
C LYS A 8 26.70 2.36 7.68
N VAL A 9 25.99 1.41 7.10
CA VAL A 9 26.58 0.20 6.51
C VAL A 9 26.54 0.36 4.99
N THR A 10 27.65 0.00 4.34
CA THR A 10 27.72 -0.10 2.88
C THR A 10 26.64 -1.09 2.43
N PRO A 11 25.67 -0.67 1.60
CA PRO A 11 24.63 -1.58 1.16
C PRO A 11 25.25 -2.74 0.37
N PRO A 12 24.67 -3.95 0.48
CA PRO A 12 25.10 -5.08 -0.34
C PRO A 12 25.04 -4.73 -1.83
N ALA A 13 25.93 -5.34 -2.61
CA ALA A 13 25.95 -5.18 -4.06
C ALA A 13 24.64 -5.69 -4.67
N ASP A 14 24.12 -4.99 -5.68
CA ASP A 14 22.86 -5.35 -6.35
C ASP A 14 23.05 -6.53 -7.32
N ILE A 15 23.28 -7.72 -6.76
CA ILE A 15 23.59 -8.96 -7.49
C ILE A 15 22.74 -10.11 -6.94
N ASN A 16 22.48 -11.12 -7.77
CA ASN A 16 21.85 -12.35 -7.30
C ASN A 16 22.93 -13.26 -6.73
N ASP A 17 22.57 -14.10 -5.75
CA ASP A 17 23.51 -15.08 -5.19
C ASP A 17 24.03 -16.06 -6.25
N SER A 18 23.22 -16.36 -7.28
CA SER A 18 23.62 -17.17 -8.43
C SER A 18 24.75 -16.57 -9.27
N ASP A 19 24.95 -15.25 -9.18
CA ASP A 19 25.98 -14.53 -9.93
C ASP A 19 27.31 -14.48 -9.17
N VAL A 20 27.33 -14.97 -7.92
CA VAL A 20 28.52 -15.06 -7.08
C VAL A 20 29.18 -16.43 -7.30
N THR A 21 30.40 -16.43 -7.81
CA THR A 21 31.17 -17.66 -8.07
C THR A 21 32.52 -17.62 -7.36
N ASP A 22 33.21 -18.76 -7.26
CA ASP A 22 34.57 -18.85 -6.71
C ASP A 22 35.59 -17.97 -7.44
N GLN A 23 35.28 -17.56 -8.69
CA GLN A 23 36.10 -16.68 -9.52
C GLN A 23 35.72 -15.20 -9.40
N GLY A 24 34.74 -14.87 -8.55
CA GLY A 24 34.21 -13.52 -8.36
C GLY A 24 32.77 -13.35 -8.89
N ILE A 25 32.34 -12.09 -9.01
CA ILE A 25 30.99 -11.72 -9.44
C ILE A 25 30.93 -11.73 -10.97
N LEU A 26 30.04 -12.57 -11.53
CA LEU A 26 29.74 -12.57 -12.95
C LEU A 26 28.96 -11.31 -13.32
N GLN A 27 29.64 -10.30 -13.85
CA GLN A 27 28.97 -9.17 -14.49
C GLN A 27 28.48 -9.62 -15.86
N SER A 28 27.23 -10.10 -15.94
CA SER A 28 26.61 -10.38 -17.24
C SER A 28 26.40 -9.04 -17.98
N PRO A 29 27.03 -8.82 -19.14
CA PRO A 29 26.90 -7.57 -19.90
C PRO A 29 25.48 -7.35 -20.46
N ASN A 30 24.60 -8.35 -20.39
CA ASN A 30 23.21 -8.31 -20.85
C ASN A 30 22.19 -8.34 -19.70
N ARG A 31 22.57 -7.95 -18.48
CA ARG A 31 21.67 -8.01 -17.33
C ARG A 31 20.59 -6.92 -17.40
N SER A 32 19.46 -7.25 -18.01
CA SER A 32 18.34 -6.34 -18.27
C SER A 32 17.18 -6.56 -17.30
N GLY A 33 17.43 -6.64 -15.99
CA GLY A 33 16.34 -6.84 -15.04
C GLY A 33 16.72 -6.72 -13.55
N PRO A 34 15.71 -6.49 -12.69
CA PRO A 34 15.88 -6.39 -11.25
C PRO A 34 16.33 -7.71 -10.63
N THR A 35 17.07 -7.60 -9.53
CA THR A 35 17.63 -8.72 -8.78
C THR A 35 16.84 -8.94 -7.49
N GLN A 36 17.08 -10.06 -6.81
CA GLN A 36 16.59 -10.25 -5.44
C GLN A 36 17.06 -9.14 -4.51
N MET A 37 18.30 -8.67 -4.68
CA MET A 37 18.85 -7.56 -3.91
C MET A 37 18.20 -6.22 -4.26
N SER A 38 17.79 -5.98 -5.51
CA SER A 38 17.04 -4.77 -5.89
C SER A 38 15.74 -4.66 -5.09
N VAL A 39 15.02 -5.78 -4.93
CA VAL A 39 13.79 -5.86 -4.13
C VAL A 39 14.09 -5.60 -2.66
N MET A 40 15.15 -6.21 -2.11
CA MET A 40 15.57 -6.00 -0.71
C MET A 40 15.88 -4.51 -0.45
N MET A 41 16.64 -3.89 -1.35
CA MET A 41 17.00 -2.48 -1.26
C MET A 41 15.78 -1.56 -1.33
N ALA A 42 14.80 -1.87 -2.20
CA ALA A 42 13.53 -1.15 -2.24
C ALA A 42 12.74 -1.27 -0.93
N LYS A 43 12.65 -2.48 -0.35
CA LYS A 43 12.01 -2.72 0.95
C LYS A 43 12.70 -1.95 2.09
N LEU A 44 14.02 -1.90 2.12
CA LEU A 44 14.79 -1.13 3.11
C LEU A 44 14.49 0.37 3.02
N ARG A 45 14.40 0.91 1.80
CA ARG A 45 14.04 2.32 1.59
C ARG A 45 12.60 2.60 2.03
N LEU A 46 11.66 1.73 1.69
CA LEU A 46 10.28 1.79 2.18
C LEU A 46 10.20 1.78 3.71
N PHE A 47 10.98 0.93 4.38
CA PHE A 47 11.03 0.89 5.84
C PHE A 47 11.57 2.18 6.46
N ARG A 48 12.60 2.77 5.83
CA ARG A 48 13.12 4.08 6.26
C ARG A 48 12.09 5.19 6.08
N LEU A 49 11.40 5.21 4.94
CA LEU A 49 10.31 6.14 4.67
C LEU A 49 9.15 5.97 5.65
N SER A 50 8.68 4.74 5.87
CA SER A 50 7.59 4.46 6.80
C SER A 50 7.93 4.94 8.19
N THR A 51 9.15 4.68 8.67
CA THR A 51 9.55 5.12 10.01
C THR A 51 9.60 6.65 10.14
N ARG A 52 10.03 7.35 9.09
CA ARG A 52 10.03 8.83 9.06
C ARG A 52 8.61 9.38 9.03
N ILE A 53 7.73 8.79 8.24
CA ILE A 53 6.30 9.16 8.17
C ILE A 53 5.63 8.91 9.52
N CYS A 54 5.80 7.74 10.13
CA CYS A 54 5.26 7.43 11.46
C CYS A 54 5.72 8.45 12.51
N ARG A 55 7.02 8.82 12.52
CA ARG A 55 7.54 9.87 13.42
C ARG A 55 6.90 11.23 13.16
N HIS A 56 6.70 11.57 11.90
CA HIS A 56 6.09 12.83 11.50
C HIS A 56 4.61 12.89 11.94
N ILE A 57 3.80 11.88 11.61
CA ILE A 57 2.36 11.87 11.90
C ILE A 57 2.03 11.72 13.39
N SER A 58 2.89 11.03 14.17
CA SER A 58 2.73 10.91 15.62
C SER A 58 3.37 12.08 16.40
N GLY A 59 4.13 12.94 15.73
CA GLY A 59 4.90 14.02 16.35
C GLY A 59 4.16 15.35 16.47
N PRO A 60 4.74 16.34 17.16
CA PRO A 60 4.18 17.70 17.25
C PRO A 60 4.14 18.40 15.89
N SER A 61 4.95 17.96 14.92
CA SER A 61 5.01 18.47 13.56
C SER A 61 4.01 17.83 12.61
N ARG A 62 3.03 17.04 13.08
CA ARG A 62 2.10 16.27 12.21
C ARG A 62 1.29 17.08 11.20
N LEU A 63 1.18 18.40 11.41
CA LEU A 63 0.48 19.33 10.53
C LEU A 63 1.42 20.20 9.69
N ASP A 64 2.74 19.93 9.74
CA ASP A 64 3.73 20.68 8.98
C ASP A 64 3.66 20.32 7.48
N GLN A 65 3.20 21.28 6.68
CA GLN A 65 3.03 21.11 5.23
C GLN A 65 4.35 20.98 4.48
N ARG A 66 5.46 21.51 5.03
CA ARG A 66 6.77 21.36 4.40
C ARG A 66 7.23 19.90 4.46
N SER A 67 7.23 19.32 5.66
CA SER A 67 7.55 17.90 5.86
C SER A 67 6.61 17.00 5.06
N LEU A 68 5.32 17.34 4.96
CA LEU A 68 4.35 16.67 4.09
C LEU A 68 4.83 16.61 2.64
N HIS A 69 5.19 17.76 2.06
CA HIS A 69 5.62 17.83 0.65
C HIS A 69 6.95 17.11 0.40
N GLU A 70 7.91 17.22 1.33
CA GLU A 70 9.19 16.52 1.25
C GLU A 70 8.97 15.00 1.25
N LEU A 71 8.13 14.48 2.16
CA LEU A 71 7.82 13.05 2.23
C LEU A 71 7.00 12.55 1.02
N ASP A 72 6.02 13.32 0.53
CA ASP A 72 5.25 12.99 -0.69
C ASP A 72 6.19 12.88 -1.91
N THR A 73 7.13 13.82 -2.05
CA THR A 73 8.14 13.81 -3.12
C THR A 73 9.06 12.61 -3.04
N GLU A 74 9.48 12.21 -1.84
CA GLU A 74 10.33 11.04 -1.65
C GLU A 74 9.61 9.72 -1.98
N ILE A 75 8.32 9.60 -1.62
CA ILE A 75 7.51 8.43 -2.01
C ILE A 75 7.42 8.35 -3.54
N ALA A 76 7.10 9.47 -4.20
CA ALA A 76 7.02 9.55 -5.66
C ALA A 76 8.35 9.19 -6.34
N GLY A 77 9.47 9.65 -5.77
CA GLY A 77 10.81 9.33 -6.25
C GLY A 77 11.15 7.84 -6.16
N GLU A 78 10.67 7.12 -5.16
CA GLU A 78 10.83 5.66 -5.09
C GLU A 78 9.89 4.92 -6.06
N GLN A 79 8.64 5.33 -6.20
CA GLN A 79 7.71 4.75 -7.19
C GLN A 79 8.26 4.85 -8.61
N ALA A 80 8.78 6.02 -9.00
CA ALA A 80 9.37 6.22 -10.33
C ALA A 80 10.56 5.28 -10.60
N LYS A 81 11.37 4.98 -9.58
CA LYS A 81 12.47 4.01 -9.70
C LYS A 81 11.95 2.60 -9.94
N TRP A 82 10.89 2.20 -9.25
CA TRP A 82 10.30 0.87 -9.42
C TRP A 82 9.59 0.75 -10.76
N ASP A 83 8.88 1.78 -11.22
CA ASP A 83 8.25 1.79 -12.53
C ASP A 83 9.29 1.59 -13.63
N SER A 84 10.40 2.34 -13.58
CA SER A 84 11.50 2.18 -14.53
C SER A 84 12.21 0.83 -14.45
N MET A 85 12.12 0.13 -13.31
CA MET A 85 12.88 -1.09 -13.05
C MET A 85 12.07 -2.36 -13.35
N TYR A 86 10.77 -2.36 -13.05
CA TYR A 86 9.91 -3.53 -13.14
C TYR A 86 8.91 -3.49 -14.30
N MET A 87 8.64 -2.32 -14.88
CA MET A 87 7.73 -2.17 -16.02
C MET A 87 8.51 -2.00 -17.33
N VAL A 88 7.95 -2.52 -18.42
CA VAL A 88 8.42 -2.34 -19.80
C VAL A 88 7.38 -1.49 -20.52
N ASP A 89 7.76 -0.27 -20.93
CA ASP A 89 6.86 0.69 -21.57
C ASP A 89 5.55 0.93 -20.80
N GLY A 90 5.64 0.95 -19.47
CA GLY A 90 4.50 1.15 -18.57
C GLY A 90 3.60 -0.08 -18.36
N SER A 91 3.99 -1.25 -18.89
CA SER A 91 3.27 -2.51 -18.72
C SER A 91 4.14 -3.58 -18.05
N PRO A 92 3.55 -4.53 -17.31
CA PRO A 92 4.31 -5.62 -16.73
C PRO A 92 4.87 -6.56 -17.81
N SER A 93 6.10 -7.02 -17.62
CA SER A 93 6.70 -8.03 -18.50
C SER A 93 6.08 -9.41 -18.26
N ILE A 94 5.49 -9.99 -19.31
CA ILE A 94 4.93 -11.35 -19.27
C ILE A 94 6.04 -12.41 -19.07
N LEU A 95 7.27 -12.10 -19.49
CA LEU A 95 8.41 -13.02 -19.42
C LEU A 95 9.00 -13.14 -18.01
N VAL A 96 8.73 -12.16 -17.13
CA VAL A 96 9.26 -12.12 -15.77
C VAL A 96 8.13 -11.79 -14.77
N PRO A 97 7.20 -12.74 -14.51
CA PRO A 97 6.02 -12.49 -13.66
C PRO A 97 6.38 -12.04 -12.24
N ASN A 98 7.49 -12.54 -11.69
CA ASN A 98 7.99 -12.16 -10.36
C ASN A 98 8.24 -10.66 -10.26
N GLY A 99 8.74 -10.02 -11.33
CA GLY A 99 8.98 -8.58 -11.37
C GLY A 99 7.70 -7.78 -11.18
N TYR A 100 6.61 -8.24 -11.79
CA TYR A 100 5.30 -7.60 -11.63
C TYR A 100 4.74 -7.78 -10.23
N ALA A 101 4.85 -8.99 -9.66
CA ALA A 101 4.41 -9.23 -8.28
C ALA A 101 5.18 -8.34 -7.27
N TYR A 102 6.51 -8.21 -7.43
CA TYR A 102 7.31 -7.32 -6.59
C TYR A 102 6.88 -5.85 -6.76
N TRP A 103 6.63 -5.41 -7.98
CA TRP A 103 6.11 -4.08 -8.25
C TRP A 103 4.75 -3.86 -7.54
N CYS A 104 3.80 -4.79 -7.64
CA CYS A 104 2.52 -4.71 -6.95
C CYS A 104 2.69 -4.56 -5.43
N VAL A 105 3.60 -5.34 -4.83
CA VAL A 105 3.91 -5.23 -3.39
C VAL A 105 4.44 -3.83 -3.06
N LEU A 106 5.49 -3.37 -3.76
CA LEU A 106 6.12 -2.07 -3.50
C LEU A 106 5.13 -0.92 -3.66
N GLN A 107 4.31 -0.94 -4.72
CA GLN A 107 3.27 0.05 -4.97
C GLN A 107 2.18 0.03 -3.89
N THR A 108 1.77 -1.14 -3.41
CA THR A 108 0.83 -1.27 -2.29
C THR A 108 1.36 -0.56 -1.05
N TYR A 109 2.66 -0.69 -0.75
CA TYR A 109 3.27 0.03 0.37
C TYR A 109 3.32 1.53 0.12
N ALA A 110 3.74 2.00 -1.06
CA ALA A 110 3.78 3.43 -1.37
C ALA A 110 2.41 4.11 -1.27
N HIS A 111 1.37 3.51 -1.88
CA HIS A 111 0.02 4.04 -1.75
C HIS A 111 -0.46 4.06 -0.30
N HIS A 112 -0.11 3.05 0.49
CA HIS A 112 -0.44 3.07 1.91
C HIS A 112 0.28 4.19 2.67
N LEU A 113 1.53 4.50 2.31
CA LEU A 113 2.27 5.62 2.90
C LEU A 113 1.62 6.97 2.57
N TYR A 114 1.13 7.17 1.33
CA TYR A 114 0.35 8.37 1.02
C TYR A 114 -0.91 8.48 1.88
N LEU A 115 -1.68 7.39 2.03
CA LEU A 115 -2.89 7.41 2.86
C LEU A 115 -2.58 7.83 4.31
N LEU A 116 -1.51 7.29 4.90
CA LEU A 116 -1.06 7.67 6.25
C LEU A 116 -0.62 9.13 6.32
N LEU A 117 0.17 9.57 5.35
CA LEU A 117 0.76 10.91 5.32
C LEU A 117 -0.29 12.02 5.13
N HIS A 118 -1.28 11.79 4.27
CA HIS A 118 -2.31 12.77 3.91
C HIS A 118 -3.56 12.72 4.80
N ARG A 119 -3.69 11.71 5.67
CA ARG A 119 -4.84 11.53 6.57
C ARG A 119 -5.21 12.81 7.35
N PRO A 120 -4.30 13.59 7.94
CA PRO A 120 -4.68 14.79 8.71
C PRO A 120 -5.25 15.95 7.86
N PHE A 121 -5.11 15.90 6.53
CA PHE A 121 -5.36 17.04 5.65
C PHE A 121 -6.51 16.82 4.66
N HIS A 122 -7.08 15.61 4.56
CA HIS A 122 -8.04 15.27 3.49
C HIS A 122 -9.50 15.66 3.78
N HIS A 123 -9.86 15.86 5.05
CA HIS A 123 -11.25 16.11 5.47
C HIS A 123 -11.59 17.62 5.38
N SER A 124 -12.65 18.01 4.70
CA SER A 124 -13.02 19.44 4.47
C SER A 124 -13.34 20.21 5.75
N LYS A 125 -13.70 19.51 6.82
CA LYS A 125 -14.00 20.12 8.12
C LYS A 125 -12.75 20.36 8.97
N ALA A 126 -11.60 19.80 8.56
CA ALA A 126 -10.34 19.99 9.27
C ALA A 126 -9.79 21.40 9.03
N THR A 127 -9.22 22.01 10.07
CA THR A 127 -8.56 23.33 9.97
C THR A 127 -7.34 23.31 9.06
N SER A 128 -6.71 22.14 8.90
CA SER A 128 -5.57 21.87 8.02
C SER A 128 -5.99 21.28 6.67
N PHE A 129 -7.24 21.46 6.22
CA PHE A 129 -7.71 20.89 4.96
C PHE A 129 -6.85 21.34 3.76
N LEU A 130 -6.43 20.37 2.95
CA LEU A 130 -5.74 20.56 1.68
C LEU A 130 -6.42 19.74 0.59
N MET A 131 -6.90 20.43 -0.45
CA MET A 131 -7.52 19.77 -1.61
C MET A 131 -6.59 18.75 -2.28
N THR A 132 -5.30 19.09 -2.42
CA THR A 132 -4.27 18.20 -2.97
C THR A 132 -4.08 16.93 -2.14
N SER A 133 -4.26 16.99 -0.82
CA SER A 133 -4.18 15.82 0.05
C SER A 133 -5.38 14.90 -0.13
N ARG A 134 -6.58 15.47 -0.35
CA ARG A 134 -7.76 14.69 -0.71
C ARG A 134 -7.58 13.99 -2.05
N GLU A 135 -7.11 14.71 -3.08
CA GLU A 135 -6.84 14.13 -4.40
C GLU A 135 -5.81 13.00 -4.31
N ARG A 136 -4.77 13.16 -3.47
CA ARG A 136 -3.79 12.10 -3.21
C ARG A 136 -4.40 10.89 -2.52
N CYS A 137 -5.28 11.08 -1.52
CA CYS A 137 -6.01 9.98 -0.89
C CYS A 137 -6.88 9.22 -1.90
N ILE A 138 -7.68 9.93 -2.70
CA ILE A 138 -8.55 9.33 -3.73
C ILE A 138 -7.73 8.53 -4.73
N SER A 139 -6.72 9.16 -5.33
CA SER A 139 -5.86 8.50 -6.34
C SER A 139 -5.12 7.29 -5.78
N SER A 140 -4.58 7.39 -4.56
CA SER A 140 -3.86 6.29 -3.91
C SER A 140 -4.80 5.15 -3.53
N SER A 141 -6.02 5.45 -3.07
CA SER A 141 -7.02 4.43 -2.78
C SER A 141 -7.40 3.67 -4.04
N ILE A 142 -7.73 4.36 -5.13
CA ILE A 142 -8.10 3.73 -6.40
C ILE A 142 -6.96 2.84 -6.93
N ALA A 143 -5.74 3.35 -6.93
CA ALA A 143 -4.57 2.58 -7.37
C ALA A 143 -4.37 1.32 -6.52
N MET A 144 -4.55 1.41 -5.19
CA MET A 144 -4.44 0.26 -4.30
C MET A 144 -5.56 -0.78 -4.52
N LEU A 145 -6.80 -0.34 -4.73
CA LEU A 145 -7.91 -1.23 -5.07
C LEU A 145 -7.67 -1.93 -6.42
N SER A 146 -7.11 -1.21 -7.40
CA SER A 146 -6.70 -1.75 -8.69
C SER A 146 -5.59 -2.81 -8.56
N ILE A 147 -4.56 -2.56 -7.73
CA ILE A 147 -3.50 -3.54 -7.47
C ILE A 147 -4.08 -4.79 -6.79
N HIS A 148 -4.95 -4.63 -5.79
CA HIS A 148 -5.63 -5.76 -5.15
C HIS A 148 -6.46 -6.56 -6.17
N LYS A 149 -7.15 -5.88 -7.09
CA LYS A 149 -7.90 -6.53 -8.18
C LYS A 149 -6.97 -7.32 -9.10
N GLN A 150 -5.85 -6.72 -9.53
CA GLN A 150 -4.85 -7.39 -10.38
C GLN A 150 -4.29 -8.64 -9.71
N LEU A 151 -3.92 -8.59 -8.43
CA LEU A 151 -3.46 -9.76 -7.67
C LEU A 151 -4.51 -10.86 -7.53
N TYR A 152 -5.81 -10.51 -7.58
CA TYR A 152 -6.91 -11.46 -7.46
C TYR A 152 -7.30 -12.09 -8.81
N GLU A 153 -7.25 -11.30 -9.90
CA GLU A 153 -7.84 -11.68 -11.19
C GLU A 153 -6.81 -12.00 -12.28
N ALA A 154 -5.59 -11.43 -12.21
CA ALA A 154 -4.63 -11.56 -13.30
C ALA A 154 -3.99 -12.97 -13.32
N PRO A 155 -4.07 -13.71 -14.44
CA PRO A 155 -3.44 -15.03 -14.54
C PRO A 155 -1.93 -15.01 -14.28
N LEU A 156 -1.25 -13.92 -14.67
CA LEU A 156 0.19 -13.73 -14.43
C LEU A 156 0.57 -13.67 -12.95
N LEU A 157 -0.39 -13.40 -12.06
CA LEU A 157 -0.18 -13.24 -10.62
C LEU A 157 -0.77 -14.41 -9.82
N GLN A 158 -1.20 -15.49 -10.49
CA GLN A 158 -1.87 -16.62 -9.82
C GLN A 158 -1.00 -17.27 -8.73
N ASP A 159 0.31 -17.42 -8.98
CA ASP A 159 1.26 -17.99 -8.00
C ASP A 159 1.52 -17.04 -6.81
N PHE A 160 1.11 -15.78 -6.94
CA PHE A 160 1.24 -14.73 -5.93
C PHE A 160 -0.06 -14.44 -5.18
N PHE A 161 -1.11 -15.25 -5.40
CA PHE A 161 -2.42 -15.07 -4.78
C PHE A 161 -2.35 -15.04 -3.24
N TRP A 162 -1.38 -15.72 -2.64
CA TRP A 162 -1.15 -15.72 -1.20
C TRP A 162 -0.88 -14.32 -0.62
N LEU A 163 -0.42 -13.36 -1.44
CA LEU A 163 -0.22 -11.96 -1.03
C LEU A 163 -1.53 -11.30 -0.55
N LEU A 164 -2.68 -11.79 -1.01
CA LEU A 164 -4.00 -11.32 -0.60
C LEU A 164 -4.46 -11.88 0.75
N ASN A 165 -3.81 -12.90 1.29
CA ASN A 165 -4.24 -13.47 2.58
C ASN A 165 -3.83 -12.62 3.79
N GLY A 166 -3.05 -11.56 3.56
CA GLY A 166 -2.42 -10.77 4.61
C GLY A 166 -2.51 -9.26 4.40
N LEU A 167 -1.35 -8.63 4.49
CA LEU A 167 -1.21 -7.18 4.57
C LEU A 167 -1.78 -6.44 3.35
N THR A 168 -1.75 -7.03 2.17
CA THR A 168 -2.30 -6.42 0.95
C THR A 168 -3.79 -6.13 1.10
N SER A 169 -4.57 -7.10 1.59
CA SER A 169 -6.01 -6.92 1.80
C SER A 169 -6.31 -6.01 2.98
N LEU A 170 -5.51 -6.04 4.04
CA LEU A 170 -5.57 -5.06 5.12
C LEU A 170 -5.34 -3.63 4.60
N LYS A 171 -4.33 -3.40 3.76
CA LYS A 171 -4.08 -2.09 3.15
C LYS A 171 -5.22 -1.70 2.21
N ALA A 172 -5.74 -2.62 1.41
CA ALA A 172 -6.88 -2.36 0.54
C ALA A 172 -8.15 -1.98 1.32
N LEU A 173 -8.38 -2.56 2.52
CA LEU A 173 -9.43 -2.12 3.43
C LEU A 173 -9.24 -0.65 3.83
N HIS A 174 -8.02 -0.26 4.22
CA HIS A 174 -7.69 1.13 4.55
C HIS A 174 -7.98 2.08 3.38
N ALA A 175 -7.56 1.68 2.17
CA ALA A 175 -7.82 2.43 0.95
C ALA A 175 -9.32 2.62 0.72
N ALA A 176 -10.13 1.58 0.90
CA ALA A 176 -11.58 1.67 0.77
C ALA A 176 -12.20 2.61 1.82
N MET A 177 -11.75 2.55 3.07
CA MET A 177 -12.20 3.45 4.13
C MET A 177 -11.85 4.92 3.81
N ALA A 178 -10.60 5.19 3.43
CA ALA A 178 -10.14 6.52 3.05
C ALA A 178 -10.90 7.05 1.83
N LEU A 179 -11.17 6.19 0.84
CA LEU A 179 -11.96 6.55 -0.34
C LEU A 179 -13.40 6.90 0.05
N ASN A 180 -14.03 6.08 0.90
CA ASN A 180 -15.37 6.35 1.40
C ASN A 180 -15.47 7.66 2.19
N SER A 181 -14.50 7.94 3.06
CA SER A 181 -14.39 9.22 3.76
C SER A 181 -14.35 10.40 2.78
N CYS A 182 -13.52 10.30 1.73
CA CYS A 182 -13.45 11.32 0.69
C CYS A 182 -14.78 11.49 -0.08
N ILE A 183 -15.50 10.39 -0.38
CA ILE A 183 -16.81 10.43 -1.05
C ILE A 183 -17.85 11.16 -0.20
N GLN A 184 -17.93 10.85 1.09
CA GLN A 184 -18.90 11.45 2.00
C GLN A 184 -18.68 12.96 2.14
N ASP A 185 -17.41 13.37 2.16
CA ASP A 185 -17.03 14.78 2.15
C ASP A 185 -17.39 15.51 0.85
N VAL A 186 -17.18 14.87 -0.31
CA VAL A 186 -17.50 15.44 -1.62
C VAL A 186 -19.00 15.47 -1.88
N ALA A 187 -19.78 14.50 -1.39
CA ALA A 187 -21.24 14.53 -1.50
C ALA A 187 -21.87 15.78 -0.83
N THR A 188 -21.13 16.44 0.06
CA THR A 188 -21.51 17.70 0.71
C THR A 188 -21.05 18.94 -0.09
N ALA A 189 -20.09 18.79 -1.00
CA ALA A 189 -19.49 19.85 -1.80
C ALA A 189 -19.85 19.67 -3.28
N VAL A 190 -20.75 20.51 -3.78
CA VAL A 190 -21.22 20.51 -5.17
C VAL A 190 -20.03 20.54 -6.15
N ASP A 191 -20.05 19.59 -7.09
CA ASP A 191 -19.35 19.58 -8.37
C ASP A 191 -17.82 19.39 -8.34
N ILE A 192 -17.40 18.13 -8.19
CA ILE A 192 -16.06 17.69 -8.61
C ILE A 192 -16.29 16.48 -9.52
N GLY A 193 -15.74 16.50 -10.73
CA GLY A 193 -15.94 15.53 -11.82
C GLY A 193 -15.53 14.07 -11.57
N TYR A 194 -15.63 13.60 -10.33
CA TYR A 194 -15.51 12.21 -9.93
C TYR A 194 -16.84 11.48 -10.14
N SER A 195 -16.78 10.29 -10.72
CA SER A 195 -17.92 9.36 -10.72
C SER A 195 -18.03 8.70 -9.35
N LEU A 196 -18.83 9.29 -8.45
CA LEU A 196 -19.06 8.73 -7.10
C LEU A 196 -19.58 7.28 -7.16
N ASP A 197 -20.37 6.95 -8.17
CA ASP A 197 -20.89 5.60 -8.39
C ASP A 197 -19.77 4.62 -8.76
N SER A 198 -18.78 5.05 -9.55
CA SER A 198 -17.59 4.25 -9.84
C SER A 198 -16.82 3.90 -8.57
N PHE A 199 -16.64 4.87 -7.65
CA PHE A 199 -15.93 4.61 -6.40
C PHE A 199 -16.70 3.65 -5.48
N ARG A 200 -18.03 3.78 -5.41
CA ARG A 200 -18.87 2.83 -4.68
C ARG A 200 -18.78 1.42 -5.26
N ALA A 201 -18.79 1.30 -6.59
CA ALA A 201 -18.64 0.03 -7.28
C ALA A 201 -17.27 -0.62 -7.01
N GLU A 202 -16.19 0.16 -6.92
CA GLU A 202 -14.87 -0.37 -6.56
C GLU A 202 -14.81 -0.88 -5.11
N ILE A 203 -15.47 -0.19 -4.17
CA ILE A 203 -15.60 -0.67 -2.78
C ILE A 203 -16.41 -1.96 -2.74
N GLU A 204 -17.52 -2.05 -3.48
CA GLU A 204 -18.34 -3.26 -3.57
C GLU A 204 -17.57 -4.44 -4.18
N ALA A 205 -16.82 -4.19 -5.25
CA ALA A 205 -15.97 -5.20 -5.85
C ALA A 205 -14.89 -5.70 -4.87
N LEU A 206 -14.34 -4.81 -4.03
CA LEU A 206 -13.41 -5.20 -2.97
C LEU A 206 -14.12 -6.06 -1.91
N THR A 207 -15.31 -5.68 -1.46
CA THR A 207 -16.12 -6.46 -0.50
C THR A 207 -16.31 -7.89 -1.01
N PHE A 208 -16.68 -8.04 -2.29
CA PHE A 208 -16.85 -9.35 -2.92
C PHE A 208 -15.55 -10.16 -2.90
N ARG A 209 -14.42 -9.57 -3.32
CA ARG A 209 -13.11 -10.26 -3.30
C ARG A 209 -12.70 -10.67 -1.90
N MET A 210 -12.87 -9.80 -0.90
CA MET A 210 -12.55 -10.13 0.49
C MET A 210 -13.45 -11.21 1.07
N LYS A 211 -14.73 -11.23 0.70
CA LYS A 211 -15.65 -12.31 1.07
C LYS A 211 -15.22 -13.65 0.46
N ALA A 212 -14.81 -13.65 -0.82
CA ALA A 212 -14.29 -14.85 -1.49
C ALA A 212 -12.99 -15.38 -0.85
N LEU A 213 -12.20 -14.50 -0.22
CA LEU A 213 -10.97 -14.84 0.51
C LEU A 213 -11.19 -15.17 1.98
N ALA A 214 -12.41 -15.00 2.51
CA ALA A 214 -12.67 -15.04 3.96
C ALA A 214 -12.36 -16.41 4.60
N ASP A 215 -12.61 -17.50 3.89
CA ASP A 215 -12.35 -18.86 4.39
C ASP A 215 -10.85 -19.15 4.57
N ARG A 216 -9.99 -18.40 3.87
CA ARG A 216 -8.53 -18.58 3.84
C ARG A 216 -7.79 -17.50 4.62
N SER A 217 -8.45 -16.41 4.98
CA SER A 217 -7.84 -15.29 5.68
C SER A 217 -8.78 -14.66 6.71
N LYS A 218 -8.34 -14.66 7.97
CA LYS A 218 -9.02 -13.94 9.07
C LYS A 218 -9.08 -12.43 8.81
N ILE A 219 -8.08 -11.87 8.13
CA ILE A 219 -8.04 -10.46 7.71
C ILE A 219 -9.21 -10.21 6.76
N CYS A 220 -9.34 -11.00 5.69
CA CYS A 220 -10.42 -10.84 4.71
C CYS A 220 -11.81 -11.14 5.31
N SER A 221 -11.88 -12.10 6.24
CA SER A 221 -13.11 -12.40 7.00
C SER A 221 -13.60 -11.21 7.82
N ARG A 222 -12.72 -10.48 8.50
CA ARG A 222 -13.10 -9.26 9.22
C ARG A 222 -13.35 -8.09 8.27
N ALA A 223 -12.49 -7.95 7.25
CA ALA A 223 -12.52 -6.80 6.37
C ALA A 223 -13.81 -6.71 5.56
N HIS A 224 -14.35 -7.81 5.03
CA HIS A 224 -15.64 -7.75 4.31
C HIS A 224 -16.80 -7.37 5.23
N GLN A 225 -16.79 -7.77 6.51
CA GLN A 225 -17.80 -7.34 7.48
C GLN A 225 -17.74 -5.84 7.75
N VAL A 226 -16.53 -5.27 7.81
CA VAL A 226 -16.34 -3.82 7.94
C VAL A 226 -16.85 -3.10 6.69
N LEU A 227 -16.54 -3.63 5.50
CA LEU A 227 -17.01 -3.05 4.24
C LEU A 227 -18.54 -3.12 4.08
N ASP A 228 -19.17 -4.24 4.43
CA ASP A 228 -20.63 -4.38 4.44
C ASP A 228 -21.30 -3.33 5.34
N ARG A 229 -20.72 -3.10 6.53
CA ARG A 229 -21.18 -2.03 7.44
C ARG A 229 -21.01 -0.66 6.81
N LEU A 230 -19.85 -0.39 6.23
CA LEU A 230 -19.56 0.89 5.58
C LEU A 230 -20.57 1.19 4.46
N GLN A 231 -20.95 0.19 3.66
CA GLN A 231 -21.93 0.35 2.58
C GLN A 231 -23.36 0.53 3.10
N THR A 232 -23.79 -0.24 4.09
CA THR A 232 -25.15 -0.10 4.67
C THR A 232 -25.40 1.27 5.30
N HIS A 233 -24.37 1.89 5.89
CA HIS A 233 -24.48 3.21 6.50
C HIS A 233 -24.52 4.35 5.47
N THR A 234 -24.02 4.15 4.24
CA THR A 234 -24.15 5.15 3.16
C THR A 234 -25.57 5.24 2.58
N GLY A 235 -26.43 4.26 2.84
CA GLY A 235 -27.84 4.23 2.39
C GLY A 235 -28.86 4.78 3.40
N SER A 236 -28.47 5.00 4.65
CA SER A 236 -29.36 5.49 5.72
C SER A 236 -28.94 6.91 6.13
N GLY A 237 -29.83 7.89 5.93
CA GLY A 237 -29.53 9.31 6.13
C GLY A 237 -29.02 9.63 7.55
N ASN A 238 -27.81 10.23 7.59
CA ASN A 238 -27.21 11.14 8.57
C ASN A 238 -27.66 11.07 10.05
N ALA A 239 -26.75 10.61 10.93
CA ALA A 239 -26.45 11.23 12.26
C ALA A 239 -25.31 10.53 13.01
N LEU A 240 -25.01 9.25 12.72
CA LEU A 240 -24.10 8.41 13.53
C LEU A 240 -22.73 8.12 12.88
N MET A 241 -22.27 8.94 11.93
CA MET A 241 -21.02 8.67 11.20
C MET A 241 -19.75 9.11 11.93
N THR A 242 -19.80 10.16 12.76
CA THR A 242 -18.60 10.69 13.41
C THR A 242 -18.03 9.71 14.44
N ASP A 243 -18.88 9.15 15.31
CA ASP A 243 -18.44 8.17 16.34
C ASP A 243 -18.00 6.85 15.70
N THR A 244 -18.76 6.30 14.75
CA THR A 244 -18.44 5.00 14.14
C THR A 244 -17.23 5.06 13.21
N SER A 245 -17.05 6.15 12.43
CA SER A 245 -15.86 6.32 11.58
C SER A 245 -14.61 6.50 12.44
N THR A 246 -14.72 7.24 13.54
CA THR A 246 -13.62 7.43 14.48
C THR A 246 -13.31 6.12 15.23
N GLU A 247 -14.32 5.33 15.61
CA GLU A 247 -14.13 4.00 16.20
C GLU A 247 -13.48 3.00 15.23
N ILE A 248 -13.90 2.96 13.96
CA ILE A 248 -13.32 2.05 12.95
C ILE A 248 -11.92 2.53 12.56
N GLU A 249 -11.68 3.83 12.47
CA GLU A 249 -10.34 4.40 12.29
C GLU A 249 -9.44 4.14 13.50
N ASN A 250 -9.95 4.21 14.73
CA ASN A 250 -9.21 3.85 15.95
C ASN A 250 -8.93 2.35 16.02
N LEU A 251 -9.89 1.51 15.61
CA LEU A 251 -9.71 0.06 15.47
C LEU A 251 -8.61 -0.26 14.44
N PHE A 252 -8.52 0.57 13.39
CA PHE A 252 -7.47 0.48 12.39
C PHE A 252 -6.14 1.01 12.91
N GLU A 253 -6.12 2.06 13.75
CA GLU A 253 -4.92 2.54 14.44
C GLU A 253 -4.30 1.44 15.31
N ASP A 254 -5.13 0.74 16.10
CA ASP A 254 -4.73 -0.45 16.87
C ASP A 254 -4.18 -1.57 15.95
N TRP A 255 -4.71 -1.70 14.72
CA TRP A 255 -4.25 -2.69 13.74
C TRP A 255 -3.02 -2.26 12.93
N THR A 256 -2.69 -0.97 12.95
CA THR A 256 -1.52 -0.41 12.27
C THR A 256 -0.28 -0.33 13.15
N ASP A 257 -0.30 -0.90 14.37
CA ASP A 257 0.90 -0.95 15.19
C ASP A 257 2.03 -1.61 14.38
N VAL A 258 3.00 -0.77 14.02
CA VAL A 258 4.11 -1.06 13.10
C VAL A 258 4.92 -2.27 13.57
N ARG A 259 4.76 -2.67 14.84
CA ARG A 259 5.38 -3.84 15.44
C ARG A 259 4.84 -5.17 14.88
N GLU A 260 3.55 -5.28 14.55
CA GLU A 260 2.99 -6.49 13.91
C GLU A 260 3.45 -6.68 12.45
N TRP A 261 3.97 -5.61 11.82
CA TRP A 261 4.39 -5.60 10.41
C TRP A 261 5.73 -6.30 10.17
N LEU A 262 6.60 -6.35 11.17
CA LEU A 262 7.93 -6.99 11.07
C LEU A 262 7.88 -8.46 11.47
N ASP A 263 7.05 -8.80 12.46
CA ASP A 263 7.14 -10.11 13.11
C ASP A 263 6.41 -11.24 12.37
N THR A 264 5.44 -10.96 11.50
CA THR A 264 4.47 -12.02 11.20
C THR A 264 4.60 -12.75 9.86
N ASN A 265 5.29 -12.31 8.80
CA ASN A 265 5.28 -13.11 7.53
C ASN A 265 6.30 -12.76 6.41
N MET A 266 7.42 -12.06 6.69
CA MET A 266 8.41 -11.76 5.63
C MET A 266 9.73 -12.54 5.73
N MET A 267 9.93 -13.29 6.81
CA MET A 267 11.13 -14.12 6.99
C MET A 267 10.89 -15.62 6.73
N ASP A 268 9.64 -16.08 6.67
CA ASP A 268 9.29 -17.46 6.31
C ASP A 268 9.06 -17.62 4.79
N CYS A 269 9.92 -17.01 3.98
CA CYS A 269 10.17 -17.60 2.66
C CYS A 269 11.02 -18.84 2.89
N ASN A 270 10.36 -19.96 3.15
CA ASN A 270 11.00 -21.26 3.22
C ASN A 270 11.54 -21.59 1.82
N ILE A 271 12.80 -21.20 1.57
CA ILE A 271 13.54 -21.45 0.31
C ILE A 271 13.63 -22.96 0.03
N ASP A 272 13.38 -23.81 1.03
CA ASP A 272 13.47 -25.26 0.93
C ASP A 272 12.30 -25.94 0.17
N GLU A 273 11.20 -25.24 -0.13
CA GLU A 273 10.06 -25.81 -0.88
C GLU A 273 10.12 -25.61 -2.41
N LEU A 274 11.11 -24.87 -2.92
CA LEU A 274 11.36 -24.71 -4.37
C LEU A 274 12.46 -25.64 -4.92
N LEU A 275 12.94 -26.59 -4.09
CA LEU A 275 13.96 -27.59 -4.46
C LEU A 275 13.50 -29.05 -4.26
N LYS A 276 12.21 -29.34 -4.43
CA LYS A 276 11.69 -30.71 -4.57
C LYS A 276 10.85 -30.90 -5.81
#